data_AF-X1BMD1-F1
#
_entry.id   AF-X1BMD1-F1
#
_cell.length_a   1.000
_cell.length_b   1.000
_cell.length_c   1.000
_cell.angle_alpha   90.00
_cell.angle_beta   90.00
_cell.angle_gamma   90.00
#
_symmetry.space_group_name_H-M   'P 1'
#
loop_
_entity.id
_entity.type
_entity.pdbx_description
1 polymer ?
#
loop_
_entity_poly.entity_id
_entity_poly.type
_entity_poly.pdbx_seq_one_letter_code
_entity_poly.pdbx_strand_id
1 'polypeptide(L)'
;MNIEESEHGSRMLTLQEGLFCGISSGAAIKIAIDYARKMEKGIMVVVLPDGGEKYINHPIFSPERCLECVHRCDLPTLWTDQYIESIKEWWEQTNK
;
A
#
# COMPACT_ATOMS: atom_id res chain seq x y z
N MET A 1 -1.73 -10.60 -12.37
CA MET A 1 -2.26 -9.24 -12.21
C MET A 1 -3.74 -9.32 -11.87
N ASN A 2 -4.06 -9.29 -10.59
CA ASN A 2 -5.42 -9.16 -10.06
C ASN A 2 -5.56 -7.87 -9.22
N ILE A 3 -6.77 -7.61 -8.70
CA ILE A 3 -7.04 -6.41 -7.88
C ILE A 3 -6.23 -6.44 -6.58
N GLU A 4 -6.12 -7.59 -5.90
CA GLU A 4 -5.37 -7.73 -4.65
C GLU A 4 -3.89 -7.36 -4.85
N GLU A 5 -3.26 -7.80 -5.95
CA GLU A 5 -1.89 -7.43 -6.31
C GLU A 5 -1.75 -5.92 -6.58
N SER A 6 -2.77 -5.30 -7.18
CA SER A 6 -2.79 -3.87 -7.48
C SER A 6 -2.91 -3.03 -6.21
N GLU A 7 -3.80 -3.45 -5.30
CA GLU A 7 -3.96 -2.84 -3.98
C GLU A 7 -2.70 -3.00 -3.13
N HIS A 8 -2.10 -4.20 -3.13
CA HIS A 8 -0.82 -4.45 -2.47
C HIS A 8 0.26 -3.52 -3.00
N GLY A 9 0.40 -3.38 -4.33
CA GLY A 9 1.35 -2.45 -4.94
C GLY A 9 1.15 -1.00 -4.47
N SER A 10 -0.10 -0.57 -4.29
CA SER A 10 -0.43 0.77 -3.81
C SER A 10 0.01 0.97 -2.36
N ARG A 11 -0.26 -0.03 -1.50
CA ARG A 11 0.21 -0.01 -0.10
C ARG A 11 1.73 -0.03 -0.01
N MET A 12 2.42 -0.81 -0.84
CA MET A 12 3.89 -0.87 -0.82
C MET A 12 4.52 0.46 -1.24
N LEU A 13 3.97 1.16 -2.23
CA LEU A 13 4.39 2.53 -2.58
C LEU A 13 4.27 3.48 -1.38
N THR A 14 3.20 3.37 -0.61
CA THR A 14 3.01 4.22 0.58
C THR A 14 3.95 3.83 1.71
N LEU A 15 4.08 2.54 2.01
CA LEU A 15 4.83 2.03 3.17
C LEU A 15 6.35 2.11 2.99
N GLN A 16 6.85 1.88 1.78
CA GLN A 16 8.30 1.86 1.51
C GLN A 16 8.82 3.19 0.95
N GLU A 17 8.04 3.85 0.09
CA GLU A 17 8.49 5.05 -0.65
C GLU A 17 7.80 6.34 -0.18
N GLY A 18 6.81 6.25 0.71
CA GLY A 18 6.02 7.40 1.14
C GLY A 18 5.11 7.98 0.04
N LEU A 19 4.87 7.22 -1.02
CA LEU A 19 4.03 7.62 -2.16
C LEU A 19 2.60 7.13 -1.96
N PHE A 20 1.71 8.04 -1.58
CA PHE A 20 0.30 7.76 -1.38
C PHE A 20 -0.51 7.93 -2.66
N CYS A 21 -0.93 6.82 -3.29
CA CYS A 21 -1.54 6.80 -4.62
C CYS A 21 -2.63 5.71 -4.77
N GLY A 22 -3.42 5.79 -5.84
CA GLY A 22 -4.54 4.86 -6.08
C GLY A 22 -4.19 3.46 -6.57
N ILE A 23 -5.21 2.60 -6.67
CA ILE A 23 -5.10 1.18 -7.08
C ILE A 23 -4.41 1.01 -8.43
N SER A 24 -4.72 1.88 -9.40
CA SER A 24 -4.12 1.83 -10.74
C SER A 24 -2.61 2.10 -10.71
N SER A 25 -2.14 2.95 -9.79
CA SER A 25 -0.73 3.22 -9.55
C SER A 25 -0.01 2.00 -8.99
N GLY A 26 -0.64 1.31 -8.03
CA GLY A 26 -0.14 0.03 -7.54
C GLY A 26 -0.13 -1.06 -8.61
N ALA A 27 -1.07 -1.02 -9.55
CA ALA A 27 -1.06 -1.91 -10.69
C ALA A 27 0.15 -1.67 -11.60
N ALA A 28 0.39 -0.39 -11.95
CA ALA A 28 1.48 0.03 -12.80
C ALA A 28 2.85 -0.33 -12.19
N ILE A 29 3.07 -0.05 -10.89
CA ILE A 29 4.35 -0.34 -10.25
C ILE A 29 4.63 -1.84 -10.12
N LYS A 30 3.61 -2.67 -9.88
CA LYS A 30 3.79 -4.12 -9.79
C LYS A 30 4.31 -4.69 -11.09
N ILE A 31 3.69 -4.33 -12.21
CA ILE A 31 4.11 -4.76 -13.55
C ILE A 31 5.49 -4.20 -13.88
N ALA A 32 5.73 -2.93 -13.55
CA ALA A 32 7.01 -2.27 -13.75
C ALA A 32 8.15 -3.01 -13.04
N ILE A 33 7.99 -3.35 -11.76
CA ILE A 33 8.98 -4.12 -10.98
C ILE A 33 9.19 -5.51 -11.58
N ASP A 34 8.12 -6.22 -11.94
CA ASP A 34 8.21 -7.55 -12.55
C ASP A 34 8.97 -7.53 -13.87
N TYR A 35 8.81 -6.47 -14.66
CA TYR A 35 9.52 -6.29 -15.92
C TYR A 35 10.97 -5.83 -15.68
N ALA A 36 11.20 -4.88 -14.78
CA ALA A 36 12.52 -4.36 -14.45
C ALA A 36 13.46 -5.46 -13.96
N ARG A 37 12.96 -6.44 -13.18
CA ARG A 37 13.72 -7.63 -12.76
C ARG A 37 14.25 -8.50 -13.90
N LYS A 38 13.66 -8.38 -15.10
CA LYS A 38 14.05 -9.14 -16.31
C LYS A 38 14.90 -8.30 -17.26
N MET A 39 15.08 -7.01 -17.00
CA MET A 39 15.87 -6.11 -17.83
C MET A 39 17.35 -6.23 -17.50
N GLU A 40 18.21 -6.26 -18.51
CA GLU A 40 19.67 -6.22 -18.29
C GLU A 40 20.16 -4.81 -17.93
N LYS A 41 19.57 -3.78 -18.55
CA LYS A 41 19.89 -2.35 -18.32
C LYS A 41 18.80 -1.44 -18.89
N GLY A 42 18.71 -0.21 -18.37
CA GLY A 42 17.82 0.83 -18.87
C GLY A 42 17.24 1.70 -17.76
N ILE A 43 16.43 2.69 -18.14
CA ILE A 43 15.65 3.52 -17.22
C ILE A 43 14.17 3.25 -17.48
N MET A 44 13.42 2.99 -16.42
CA MET A 44 11.98 2.81 -16.49
C MET A 44 11.29 4.04 -15.89
N VAL A 45 10.25 4.51 -16.57
CA VAL A 45 9.37 5.58 -16.10
C VAL A 45 7.98 5.01 -15.92
N VAL A 46 7.41 5.19 -14.73
CA VAL A 46 6.07 4.73 -14.35
C VAL A 46 5.24 5.94 -13.96
N VAL A 47 4.03 6.04 -14.51
CA VAL A 47 3.10 7.13 -14.20
C VAL A 47 2.12 6.67 -13.12
N LEU A 48 2.00 7.47 -12.06
CA LEU A 48 1.01 7.30 -10.99
C LEU A 48 -0.11 8.33 -11.25
N PRO A 49 -1.25 7.95 -11.83
CA PRO A 49 -2.23 8.90 -12.38
C PRO A 49 -3.03 9.68 -11.32
N ASP A 50 -3.08 9.20 -10.08
CA ASP A 50 -3.83 9.83 -9.00
C ASP A 50 -3.15 9.68 -7.63
N GLY A 51 -3.40 10.65 -6.76
CA GLY A 51 -3.03 10.58 -5.36
C GLY A 51 -4.02 9.76 -4.54
N GLY A 52 -3.56 9.27 -3.39
CA GLY A 52 -4.32 8.40 -2.49
C GLY A 52 -5.46 9.11 -1.75
N GLU A 53 -5.53 10.45 -1.76
CA GLU A 53 -6.56 11.23 -1.09
C GLU A 53 -7.98 10.86 -1.53
N LYS A 54 -8.13 10.39 -2.77
CA LYS A 54 -9.40 9.91 -3.32
C LYS A 54 -9.85 8.58 -2.71
N TYR A 55 -8.97 7.89 -2.00
CA TYR A 55 -9.19 6.56 -1.44
C TYR A 55 -9.27 6.58 0.10
N ILE A 56 -9.37 7.75 0.73
CA ILE A 56 -9.49 7.89 2.20
C ILE A 56 -10.70 7.10 2.75
N ASN A 57 -11.82 7.12 2.03
CA ASN A 57 -13.03 6.38 2.42
C ASN A 57 -13.05 4.93 1.90
N HIS A 58 -12.00 4.50 1.19
CA HIS A 58 -11.90 3.15 0.64
C HIS A 58 -11.06 2.27 1.58
N PRO A 59 -11.45 1.01 1.85
CA PRO A 59 -10.77 0.15 2.83
C PRO A 59 -9.36 -0.34 2.41
N ILE A 60 -8.85 0.12 1.26
CA ILE A 60 -7.55 -0.32 0.71
C ILE A 60 -6.38 0.01 1.65
N PHE A 61 -6.45 1.14 2.36
CA PHE A 61 -5.43 1.60 3.31
C PHE A 61 -5.85 1.41 4.77
N SER A 62 -6.80 0.52 5.04
CA SER A 62 -7.18 0.24 6.42
C SER A 62 -5.95 -0.19 7.23
N PRO A 63 -5.84 0.18 8.52
CA PRO A 63 -4.68 -0.14 9.34
C PRO A 63 -4.29 -1.63 9.32
N GLU A 64 -5.28 -2.51 9.28
CA GLU A 64 -5.09 -3.97 9.23
C GLU A 64 -4.46 -4.42 7.91
N ARG A 65 -4.93 -3.89 6.78
CA ARG A 65 -4.39 -4.22 5.45
C ARG A 65 -2.96 -3.71 5.29
N CYS A 66 -2.66 -2.56 5.89
CA CYS A 66 -1.31 -2.00 5.90
C CYS A 66 -0.38 -2.84 6.80
N LEU A 67 -0.83 -3.22 8.00
CA LEU A 67 -0.04 -4.10 8.88
C LEU A 67 0.17 -5.49 8.27
N GLU A 68 -0.83 -6.04 7.59
CA GLU A 68 -0.70 -7.30 6.83
C GLU A 68 0.44 -7.21 5.82
N CYS A 69 0.57 -6.10 5.09
CA CYS A 69 1.67 -5.91 4.13
C CYS A 69 3.03 -5.76 4.82
N VAL A 70 3.07 -5.05 5.96
CA VAL A 70 4.28 -4.92 6.77
C VAL A 70 4.79 -6.28 7.22
N HIS A 71 3.92 -7.15 7.73
CA HIS A 71 4.28 -8.51 8.11
C HIS A 71 4.64 -9.39 6.90
N ARG A 72 3.84 -9.32 5.82
CA ARG A 72 4.05 -10.11 4.59
C ARG A 72 5.40 -9.80 3.93
N CYS A 73 5.91 -8.59 4.08
CA CYS A 73 7.14 -8.12 3.45
C CYS A 73 8.28 -7.85 4.46
N ASP A 74 8.14 -8.26 5.71
CA ASP A 74 9.12 -8.06 6.79
C ASP A 74 9.63 -6.61 6.88
N LEU A 75 8.72 -5.63 6.76
CA LEU A 75 9.08 -4.22 6.82
C LEU A 75 9.38 -3.80 8.26
N PRO A 76 10.46 -3.03 8.52
CA PRO A 76 10.69 -2.45 9.83
C PRO A 76 9.54 -1.54 10.24
N THR A 77 8.95 -1.81 11.40
CA THR A 77 7.84 -1.01 11.94
C THR A 77 7.86 -1.00 13.46
N LEU A 78 7.22 0.01 14.04
CA LEU A 78 6.82 0.03 15.45
C LEU A 78 5.34 -0.39 15.62
N TRP A 79 4.62 -0.60 14.53
CA TRP A 79 3.23 -1.02 14.57
C TRP A 79 3.15 -2.48 14.99
N THR A 80 2.39 -2.74 16.05
CA THR A 80 2.07 -4.08 16.54
C THR A 80 0.60 -4.36 16.33
N ASP A 81 0.20 -5.64 16.36
CA ASP A 81 -1.23 -6.01 16.33
C ASP A 81 -2.01 -5.31 17.44
N GLN A 82 -1.43 -5.22 18.65
CA GLN A 82 -2.01 -4.51 19.79
C GLN A 82 -2.18 -3.01 19.51
N TYR A 83 -1.17 -2.36 18.90
CA TYR A 83 -1.25 -0.94 18.54
C TYR A 83 -2.37 -0.70 17.53
N ILE A 84 -2.47 -1.52 16.48
CA ILE A 84 -3.53 -1.38 15.48
C ILE A 84 -4.91 -1.61 16.09
N GLU A 85 -5.07 -2.62 16.95
CA GLU A 85 -6.35 -2.86 17.63
C GLU A 85 -6.76 -1.67 18.52
N SER A 86 -5.81 -1.07 19.24
CA SER A 86 -6.09 0.11 20.06
C SER A 86 -6.61 1.32 19.26
N ILE A 87 -6.17 1.48 18.01
CA ILE A 87 -6.67 2.53 17.11
C ILE A 87 -8.13 2.26 16.72
N LYS A 88 -8.47 0.99 16.45
CA LYS A 88 -9.85 0.63 16.08
C LYS A 88 -10.80 0.83 17.25
N GLU A 89 -10.42 0.36 18.43
CA GLU A 89 -11.22 0.55 19.65
C GLU A 89 -11.46 2.03 19.92
N TRP A 90 -10.44 2.87 19.76
CA TRP A 90 -10.57 4.32 19.85
C TRP A 90 -11.57 4.87 18.81
N TRP A 91 -11.43 4.47 17.54
CA TRP A 91 -12.27 4.93 16.45
C TRP A 91 -13.76 4.60 16.68
N GLU A 92 -14.05 3.39 17.16
CA GLU A 92 -15.41 2.94 17.49
C GLU A 92 -16.02 3.69 18.68
N GLN A 93 -15.19 4.13 19.63
CA GLN A 93 -15.64 4.92 20.78
C GLN A 93 -15.95 6.37 20.39
N THR A 94 -15.15 6.98 19.51
CA THR A 94 -15.32 8.38 19.09
C THR A 94 -16.37 8.63 18.02
N ASN A 95 -16.78 7.61 17.26
CA ASN A 95 -17.81 7.72 16.21
C ASN A 95 -19.18 7.16 16.62
N LYS A 96 -19.42 6.97 17.92
CA LYS A 96 -20.74 6.78 18.52
C LYS A 96 -21.29 8.11 19.03
#